data_AF-A0A3C1SYY7-F1
#
_entry.id   AF-A0A3C1SYY7-F1
#
_cell.length_a   1.000
_cell.length_b   1.000
_cell.length_c   1.000
_cell.angle_alpha   90.00
_cell.angle_beta   90.00
_cell.angle_gamma   90.00
#
_symmetry.space_group_name_H-M   'P 1'
#
loop_
_entity.id
_entity.type
_entity.pdbx_description
1 polymer ?
#
loop_
_entity_poly.entity_id
_entity_poly.type
_entity_poly.pdbx_seq_one_letter_code
_entity_poly.pdbx_strand_id
1 'polypeptide(L)'
;MSKNLVIVESPAKAKTIEKFLGKDYTVKSSIGHIRDMAKKNGIEIENNFKPNYEISDDKKKVVADLRKAVKISEQVYLATDEDREGEAIAWHLLEALNLPKDTPRIVFHEITKGAITKAIQQPRTVNFDVVDAQQARRVIDRLVGFEISGVLWKKVSGAKSAGRVQSPVVRLVVEREREINDHTVKSTFKIKADLVNDTGELVEAKLDKDFATKDEALEFSNALLDATFSVNSIEKKPSKRSPKSPFITSTLQQEASQKLGFSVKQTMTLAQNLYREGAITYMRTDSFTLSEEAIAAAQKEITAKYGVEYHQARRYKTKDAGAQEAHEAIRPTDLTKPEVYGLEDQAARLYALIYKRTLASQMSDAKLQKTQIKTNISNRDESFLANGEILVFPGFLSV
;
A
#
# COMPACT_ATOMS: atom_id res chain seq x y z
N MET A 1 -34.95 -17.31 -17.39
CA MET A 1 -33.53 -17.14 -17.80
C MET A 1 -33.13 -15.73 -17.42
N SER A 2 -31.92 -15.53 -16.90
CA SER A 2 -31.42 -14.18 -16.61
C SER A 2 -31.38 -13.35 -17.89
N LYS A 3 -31.80 -12.09 -17.83
CA LYS A 3 -31.80 -11.19 -18.99
C LYS A 3 -30.44 -10.57 -19.26
N ASN A 4 -29.63 -10.39 -18.23
CA ASN A 4 -28.40 -9.61 -18.30
C ASN A 4 -27.17 -10.48 -18.00
N LEU A 5 -26.06 -10.22 -18.71
CA LEU A 5 -24.76 -10.83 -18.47
C LEU A 5 -23.79 -9.80 -17.91
N VAL A 6 -23.13 -10.13 -16.81
CA VAL A 6 -22.02 -9.33 -16.26
C VAL A 6 -20.74 -10.15 -16.39
N ILE A 7 -19.70 -9.58 -16.99
CA ILE A 7 -18.40 -10.24 -17.16
C ILE A 7 -17.38 -9.57 -16.22
N VAL A 8 -16.81 -10.37 -15.32
CA VAL A 8 -15.78 -9.96 -14.36
C VAL A 8 -14.48 -10.74 -14.59
N GLU A 9 -13.40 -10.35 -13.92
CA GLU A 9 -12.08 -10.98 -14.15
C GLU A 9 -11.88 -12.31 -13.44
N SER A 10 -12.54 -12.53 -12.30
CA SER A 10 -12.27 -13.68 -11.44
C SER A 10 -13.53 -14.39 -10.96
N PRO A 11 -13.49 -15.72 -10.75
CA PRO A 11 -14.65 -16.49 -10.30
C PRO A 11 -15.17 -16.06 -8.92
N ALA A 12 -14.27 -15.66 -8.01
CA ALA A 12 -14.65 -15.20 -6.68
C ALA A 12 -15.50 -13.92 -6.76
N LYS A 13 -15.07 -12.92 -7.55
CA LYS A 13 -15.87 -11.71 -7.82
C LYS A 13 -17.23 -12.06 -8.42
N ALA A 14 -17.26 -13.01 -9.36
CA ALA A 14 -18.50 -13.40 -10.02
C ALA A 14 -19.54 -13.87 -9.00
N LYS A 15 -19.12 -14.78 -8.10
CA LYS A 15 -19.97 -15.32 -7.03
C LYS A 15 -20.44 -14.23 -6.06
N THR A 16 -19.59 -13.26 -5.72
CA THR A 16 -19.96 -12.16 -4.81
C THR A 16 -20.95 -11.19 -5.45
N ILE A 17 -20.67 -10.75 -6.69
CA ILE A 17 -21.53 -9.79 -7.43
C ILE A 17 -22.88 -10.40 -7.79
N GLU A 18 -22.92 -11.67 -8.18
CA GLU A 18 -24.17 -12.37 -8.51
C GLU A 18 -25.15 -12.41 -7.33
N LYS A 19 -24.64 -12.57 -6.10
CA LYS A 19 -25.46 -12.48 -4.88
C LYS A 19 -26.10 -11.10 -4.68
N PHE A 20 -25.44 -10.04 -5.11
CA PHE A 20 -25.93 -8.67 -4.93
C PHE A 20 -26.93 -8.25 -6.02
N LEU A 21 -26.72 -8.69 -7.26
CA LEU A 21 -27.57 -8.35 -8.40
C LEU A 21 -28.84 -9.22 -8.51
N GLY A 22 -28.82 -10.44 -7.97
CA GLY A 22 -29.98 -11.32 -7.94
C GLY A 22 -30.27 -12.01 -9.28
N LYS A 23 -31.50 -12.52 -9.44
CA LYS A 23 -31.86 -13.52 -10.47
C LYS A 23 -31.88 -12.99 -11.91
N ASP A 24 -31.93 -11.66 -12.10
CA ASP A 24 -31.99 -11.05 -13.43
C ASP A 24 -30.63 -10.99 -14.12
N TYR A 25 -29.55 -11.24 -13.38
CA TYR A 25 -28.17 -11.19 -13.85
C TYR A 25 -27.51 -12.55 -13.73
N THR A 26 -26.83 -12.97 -14.80
CA THR A 26 -25.82 -14.04 -14.74
C THR A 26 -24.45 -13.39 -14.70
N VAL A 27 -23.58 -13.81 -13.79
CA VAL A 27 -22.21 -13.26 -13.70
C VAL A 27 -21.20 -14.32 -14.12
N LYS A 28 -20.37 -14.02 -15.14
CA LYS A 28 -19.32 -14.90 -15.66
C LYS A 28 -17.94 -14.30 -15.48
N SER A 29 -16.93 -15.16 -15.39
CA SER A 29 -15.53 -14.76 -15.22
C SER A 29 -14.73 -14.95 -16.51
N SER A 30 -13.92 -13.97 -16.89
CA SER A 30 -12.92 -14.08 -17.98
C SER A 30 -11.64 -14.83 -17.54
N ILE A 31 -11.43 -14.98 -16.23
CA ILE A 31 -10.23 -15.59 -15.64
C ILE A 31 -8.98 -14.78 -16.04
N GLY A 32 -9.06 -13.47 -15.84
CA GLY A 32 -8.03 -12.48 -16.18
C GLY A 32 -8.05 -12.09 -17.65
N HIS A 33 -6.85 -11.84 -18.19
CA HIS A 33 -6.63 -11.57 -19.61
C HIS A 33 -7.01 -12.79 -20.47
N ILE A 34 -7.71 -12.54 -21.58
CA ILE A 34 -8.16 -13.57 -22.52
C ILE A 34 -7.40 -13.55 -23.86
N ARG A 35 -6.64 -12.48 -24.09
CA ARG A 35 -5.79 -12.27 -25.25
C ARG A 35 -4.42 -11.83 -24.77
N ASP A 36 -3.40 -12.18 -25.53
CA ASP A 36 -2.02 -11.71 -25.34
C ASP A 36 -1.36 -11.45 -26.71
N MET A 37 -0.29 -10.65 -26.72
CA MET A 37 0.54 -10.44 -27.90
C MET A 37 1.10 -11.79 -28.36
N ALA A 38 1.06 -12.03 -29.66
CA ALA A 38 1.60 -13.22 -30.26
C ALA A 38 3.09 -13.38 -29.88
N LYS A 39 3.49 -14.64 -29.60
CA LYS A 39 4.87 -14.94 -29.20
C LYS A 39 5.89 -14.53 -30.27
N LYS A 40 5.52 -14.69 -31.53
CA LYS A 40 6.26 -14.25 -32.72
C LYS A 40 5.53 -13.08 -33.37
N ASN A 41 6.26 -12.07 -33.84
CA ASN A 41 5.70 -10.89 -34.53
C ASN A 41 4.55 -10.20 -33.77
N GLY A 42 4.66 -10.16 -32.44
CA GLY A 42 3.64 -9.57 -31.57
C GLY A 42 3.47 -8.05 -31.71
N ILE A 43 4.40 -7.37 -32.39
CA ILE A 43 4.37 -5.93 -32.67
C ILE A 43 4.82 -5.71 -34.11
N GLU A 44 4.01 -5.00 -34.89
CA GLU A 44 4.35 -4.54 -36.24
C GLU A 44 4.99 -3.15 -36.16
N ILE A 45 6.33 -3.10 -36.12
CA ILE A 45 7.07 -1.84 -35.95
C ILE A 45 6.80 -0.87 -37.12
N GLU A 46 6.80 -1.38 -38.35
CA GLU A 46 6.56 -0.60 -39.57
C GLU A 46 5.13 -0.04 -39.66
N ASN A 47 4.18 -0.64 -38.94
CA ASN A 47 2.77 -0.26 -38.93
C ASN A 47 2.42 0.47 -37.64
N ASN A 48 3.17 1.53 -37.30
CA ASN A 48 2.98 2.35 -36.11
C ASN A 48 2.89 1.53 -34.80
N PHE A 49 3.75 0.52 -34.66
CA PHE A 49 3.81 -0.36 -33.48
C PHE A 49 2.52 -1.12 -33.19
N LYS A 50 1.71 -1.41 -34.22
CA LYS A 50 0.44 -2.12 -34.06
C LYS A 50 0.66 -3.48 -33.37
N PRO A 51 0.01 -3.76 -32.24
CA PRO A 51 0.17 -5.02 -31.53
C PRO A 51 -0.69 -6.11 -32.16
N ASN A 52 -0.12 -7.30 -32.31
CA ASN A 52 -0.78 -8.49 -32.84
C ASN A 52 -1.24 -9.38 -31.70
N TYR A 53 -2.52 -9.29 -31.37
CA TYR A 53 -3.14 -10.01 -30.27
C TYR A 53 -3.84 -11.29 -30.70
N GLU A 54 -3.56 -12.39 -30.00
CA GLU A 54 -4.22 -13.69 -30.16
C GLU A 54 -4.96 -14.11 -28.89
N ILE A 55 -6.01 -14.92 -29.04
CA ILE A 55 -6.66 -15.55 -27.88
C ILE A 55 -5.69 -16.57 -27.31
N SER A 56 -5.33 -16.43 -26.03
CA SER A 56 -4.43 -17.35 -25.36
C SER A 56 -5.00 -18.77 -25.39
N ASP A 57 -4.13 -19.77 -25.61
CA ASP A 57 -4.57 -21.16 -25.82
C ASP A 57 -5.40 -21.71 -24.66
N ASP A 58 -5.03 -21.38 -23.43
CA ASP A 58 -5.72 -21.77 -22.20
C ASP A 58 -7.07 -21.05 -22.00
N LYS A 59 -7.35 -20.00 -22.78
CA LYS A 59 -8.56 -19.16 -22.69
C LYS A 59 -9.59 -19.42 -23.79
N LYS A 60 -9.26 -20.25 -24.80
CA LYS A 60 -10.16 -20.56 -25.92
C LYS A 60 -11.54 -21.07 -25.46
N LYS A 61 -11.56 -21.98 -24.47
CA LYS A 61 -12.82 -22.51 -23.90
C LYS A 61 -13.62 -21.42 -23.18
N VAL A 62 -12.95 -20.58 -22.38
CA VAL A 62 -13.58 -19.47 -21.67
C VAL A 62 -14.24 -18.50 -22.65
N VAL A 63 -13.53 -18.11 -23.71
CA VAL A 63 -14.05 -17.23 -24.75
C VAL A 63 -15.25 -17.88 -25.46
N ALA A 64 -15.18 -19.17 -25.79
CA ALA A 64 -16.30 -19.88 -26.41
C ALA A 64 -17.55 -19.89 -25.52
N ASP A 65 -17.39 -20.12 -24.21
CA ASP A 65 -18.50 -20.10 -23.25
C ASP A 65 -19.06 -18.68 -23.02
N LEU A 66 -18.20 -17.66 -22.99
CA LEU A 66 -18.63 -16.26 -22.94
C LEU A 66 -19.41 -15.87 -24.21
N ARG A 67 -18.96 -16.26 -25.40
CA ARG A 67 -19.70 -16.02 -26.66
C ARG A 67 -21.09 -16.65 -26.64
N LYS A 68 -21.25 -17.85 -26.06
CA LYS A 68 -22.58 -18.46 -25.88
C LYS A 68 -23.46 -17.65 -24.93
N ALA A 69 -22.89 -17.20 -23.81
CA ALA A 69 -23.62 -16.38 -22.83
C ALA A 69 -24.05 -15.04 -23.44
N VAL A 70 -23.18 -14.38 -24.21
CA VAL A 70 -23.50 -13.13 -24.92
C VAL A 70 -24.70 -13.32 -25.85
N LYS A 71 -24.76 -14.41 -26.62
CA LYS A 71 -25.85 -14.67 -27.59
C LYS A 71 -27.23 -14.82 -26.96
N ILE A 72 -27.32 -15.22 -25.69
CA ILE A 72 -28.59 -15.46 -24.99
C ILE A 72 -28.97 -14.32 -24.03
N SER A 73 -28.15 -13.27 -23.95
CA SER A 73 -28.36 -12.15 -23.04
C SER A 73 -28.94 -10.95 -23.80
N GLU A 74 -29.88 -10.23 -23.18
CA GLU A 74 -30.45 -8.98 -23.70
C GLU A 74 -29.42 -7.83 -23.59
N GLN A 75 -28.68 -7.77 -22.47
CA GLN A 75 -27.65 -6.75 -22.22
C GLN A 75 -26.38 -7.38 -21.64
N VAL A 76 -25.22 -6.87 -22.06
CA VAL A 76 -23.90 -7.25 -21.52
C VAL A 76 -23.31 -6.06 -20.76
N TYR A 77 -22.70 -6.34 -19.60
CA TYR A 77 -21.96 -5.39 -18.78
C TYR A 77 -20.52 -5.88 -18.56
N LEU A 78 -19.54 -5.00 -18.72
CA LEU A 78 -18.14 -5.24 -18.40
C LEU A 78 -17.84 -4.70 -16.99
N ALA A 79 -17.38 -5.57 -16.10
CA ALA A 79 -17.21 -5.30 -14.67
C ALA A 79 -15.79 -5.70 -14.20
N THR A 80 -14.77 -5.29 -14.95
CA THR A 80 -13.36 -5.44 -14.60
C THR A 80 -12.93 -4.37 -13.58
N ASP A 81 -11.74 -4.50 -12.99
CA ASP A 81 -11.23 -3.54 -12.01
C ASP A 81 -11.03 -2.15 -12.63
N GLU A 82 -11.11 -1.11 -11.80
CA GLU A 82 -11.01 0.29 -12.21
C GLU A 82 -9.55 0.75 -12.40
N ASP A 83 -8.65 -0.12 -12.89
CA ASP A 83 -7.29 0.26 -13.25
C ASP A 83 -7.03 0.09 -14.75
N ARG A 84 -5.84 0.50 -15.20
CA ARG A 84 -5.44 0.40 -16.61
C ARG A 84 -5.48 -1.05 -17.12
N GLU A 85 -5.17 -2.02 -16.25
CA GLU A 85 -5.19 -3.44 -16.61
C GLU A 85 -6.63 -3.94 -16.77
N GLY A 86 -7.53 -3.58 -15.84
CA GLY A 86 -8.95 -3.89 -15.94
C GLY A 86 -9.60 -3.24 -17.15
N GLU A 87 -9.23 -2.02 -17.51
CA GLU A 87 -9.70 -1.35 -18.72
C GLU A 87 -9.21 -2.06 -20.00
N ALA A 88 -7.95 -2.50 -20.03
CA ALA A 88 -7.41 -3.30 -21.14
C ALA A 88 -8.09 -4.68 -21.25
N ILE A 89 -8.43 -5.33 -20.13
CA ILE A 89 -9.22 -6.58 -20.14
C ILE A 89 -10.61 -6.32 -20.73
N ALA A 90 -11.28 -5.22 -20.33
CA ALA A 90 -12.57 -4.84 -20.88
C ALA A 90 -12.50 -4.63 -22.39
N TRP A 91 -11.49 -3.92 -22.88
CA TRP A 91 -11.25 -3.77 -24.32
C TRP A 91 -10.97 -5.12 -25.02
N HIS A 92 -10.13 -5.98 -24.44
CA HIS A 92 -9.90 -7.31 -25.00
C HIS A 92 -11.17 -8.16 -25.07
N LEU A 93 -12.09 -8.01 -24.11
CA LEU A 93 -13.41 -8.64 -24.14
C LEU A 93 -14.29 -8.10 -25.27
N LEU A 94 -14.30 -6.78 -25.50
CA LEU A 94 -15.01 -6.18 -26.64
C LEU A 94 -14.59 -6.84 -27.95
N GLU A 95 -13.28 -6.88 -28.19
CA GLU A 95 -12.70 -7.41 -29.42
C GLU A 95 -12.88 -8.93 -29.54
N ALA A 96 -12.62 -9.70 -28.48
CA ALA A 96 -12.69 -11.16 -28.54
C ALA A 96 -14.11 -11.71 -28.67
N LEU A 97 -15.09 -10.99 -28.10
CA LEU A 97 -16.50 -11.35 -28.10
C LEU A 97 -17.29 -10.64 -29.20
N ASN A 98 -16.65 -9.74 -29.96
CA ASN A 98 -17.26 -8.93 -31.02
C ASN A 98 -18.44 -8.09 -30.49
N LEU A 99 -18.22 -7.42 -29.35
CA LEU A 99 -19.22 -6.56 -28.71
C LEU A 99 -19.11 -5.11 -29.21
N PRO A 100 -20.22 -4.35 -29.24
CA PRO A 100 -20.23 -2.93 -29.57
C PRO A 100 -19.33 -2.10 -28.64
N LYS A 101 -18.71 -1.02 -29.14
CA LYS A 101 -17.83 -0.14 -28.35
C LYS A 101 -18.54 0.59 -27.20
N ASP A 102 -19.86 0.78 -27.34
CA ASP A 102 -20.76 1.39 -26.36
C ASP A 102 -21.31 0.36 -25.34
N THR A 103 -20.81 -0.88 -25.36
CA THR A 103 -21.16 -1.88 -24.33
C THR A 103 -20.94 -1.30 -22.92
N PRO A 104 -21.97 -1.32 -22.04
CA PRO A 104 -21.88 -0.81 -20.68
C PRO A 104 -20.69 -1.35 -19.88
N ARG A 105 -19.94 -0.45 -19.27
CA ARG A 105 -18.80 -0.69 -18.39
C ARG A 105 -19.12 -0.13 -17.00
N ILE A 106 -19.17 -1.01 -16.00
CA ILE A 106 -19.44 -0.62 -14.60
C ILE A 106 -18.15 -0.64 -13.80
N VAL A 107 -17.87 0.40 -13.03
CA VAL A 107 -16.67 0.50 -12.19
C VAL A 107 -17.05 0.64 -10.72
N PHE A 108 -16.21 0.12 -9.85
CA PHE A 108 -16.40 0.15 -8.40
C PHE A 108 -15.06 -0.03 -7.68
N HIS A 109 -14.90 0.66 -6.55
CA HIS A 109 -13.73 0.61 -5.67
C HIS A 109 -13.93 -0.31 -4.46
N GLU A 110 -15.15 -0.82 -4.24
CA GLU A 110 -15.48 -1.83 -3.26
C GLU A 110 -16.61 -2.75 -3.75
N ILE A 111 -16.61 -4.00 -3.30
CA ILE A 111 -17.61 -5.00 -3.70
C ILE A 111 -18.70 -5.05 -2.62
N THR A 112 -19.52 -4.01 -2.54
CA THR A 112 -20.68 -3.92 -1.65
C THR A 112 -21.97 -3.89 -2.46
N LYS A 113 -23.10 -4.31 -1.85
CA LYS A 113 -24.40 -4.30 -2.55
C LYS A 113 -24.74 -2.89 -3.08
N GLY A 114 -24.53 -1.86 -2.27
CA GLY A 114 -24.79 -0.47 -2.65
C GLY A 114 -23.92 0.01 -3.81
N ALA A 115 -22.60 -0.23 -3.75
CA ALA A 115 -21.68 0.16 -4.82
C ALA A 115 -22.00 -0.52 -6.15
N ILE A 116 -22.26 -1.83 -6.12
CA ILE A 116 -22.58 -2.61 -7.32
C ILE A 116 -23.92 -2.20 -7.95
N THR A 117 -24.96 -1.97 -7.14
CA THR A 117 -26.26 -1.50 -7.65
C THR A 117 -26.13 -0.11 -8.27
N LYS A 118 -25.40 0.81 -7.63
CA LYS A 118 -25.14 2.14 -8.19
C LYS A 118 -24.36 2.08 -9.52
N ALA A 119 -23.34 1.23 -9.58
CA ALA A 119 -22.51 1.08 -10.78
C ALA A 119 -23.31 0.56 -11.99
N ILE A 120 -24.28 -0.34 -11.77
CA ILE A 120 -25.20 -0.81 -12.83
C ILE A 120 -26.15 0.30 -13.32
N GLN A 121 -26.59 1.19 -12.43
CA GLN A 121 -27.49 2.29 -12.80
C GLN A 121 -26.78 3.41 -13.56
N GLN A 122 -25.46 3.53 -13.42
CA GLN A 122 -24.64 4.58 -14.02
C GLN A 122 -23.42 3.97 -14.74
N PRO A 123 -23.63 3.13 -15.78
CA PRO A 123 -22.52 2.58 -16.54
C PRO A 123 -21.85 3.69 -17.36
N ARG A 124 -20.54 3.53 -17.57
CA ARG A 124 -19.78 4.29 -18.57
C ARG A 124 -19.45 3.39 -19.76
N THR A 125 -18.70 3.90 -20.74
CA THR A 125 -18.07 3.08 -21.77
C THR A 125 -16.61 2.79 -21.42
N VAL A 126 -15.99 1.88 -22.17
CA VAL A 126 -14.53 1.68 -22.10
C VAL A 126 -13.82 2.98 -22.50
N ASN A 127 -12.86 3.39 -21.70
CA ASN A 127 -12.00 4.53 -21.92
C ASN A 127 -10.79 4.09 -22.76
N PHE A 128 -10.80 4.44 -24.04
CA PHE A 128 -9.76 4.03 -24.98
C PHE A 128 -8.41 4.71 -24.73
N ASP A 129 -8.36 5.91 -24.15
CA ASP A 129 -7.09 6.55 -23.78
C ASP A 129 -6.35 5.76 -22.68
N VAL A 130 -7.12 5.23 -21.72
CA VAL A 130 -6.59 4.37 -20.64
C VAL A 130 -6.12 3.03 -21.21
N VAL A 131 -6.85 2.47 -22.17
CA VAL A 131 -6.43 1.27 -22.91
C VAL A 131 -5.14 1.56 -23.65
N ASP A 132 -5.05 2.62 -24.43
CA ASP A 132 -3.87 2.99 -25.23
C ASP A 132 -2.65 3.24 -24.32
N ALA A 133 -2.84 3.84 -23.15
CA ALA A 133 -1.78 3.97 -22.14
C ALA A 133 -1.27 2.62 -21.64
N GLN A 134 -2.17 1.63 -21.44
CA GLN A 134 -1.79 0.26 -21.09
C GLN A 134 -1.06 -0.43 -22.26
N GLN A 135 -1.54 -0.24 -23.49
CA GLN A 135 -0.92 -0.80 -24.69
C GLN A 135 0.47 -0.24 -24.95
N ALA A 136 0.63 1.08 -24.87
CA ALA A 136 1.93 1.73 -25.01
C ALA A 136 2.94 1.15 -24.01
N ARG A 137 2.53 0.98 -22.74
CA ARG A 137 3.38 0.32 -21.74
C ARG A 137 3.75 -1.10 -22.17
N ARG A 138 2.78 -1.92 -22.62
CA ARG A 138 3.02 -3.32 -23.00
C ARG A 138 3.96 -3.43 -24.21
N VAL A 139 3.78 -2.56 -25.20
CA VAL A 139 4.65 -2.44 -26.39
C VAL A 139 6.08 -2.06 -25.98
N ILE A 140 6.24 -1.01 -25.17
CA ILE A 140 7.56 -0.55 -24.71
C ILE A 140 8.28 -1.64 -23.92
N ASP A 141 7.60 -2.29 -22.97
CA ASP A 141 8.19 -3.34 -22.16
C ASP A 141 8.62 -4.54 -23.02
N ARG A 142 7.88 -4.85 -24.09
CA ARG A 142 8.22 -5.91 -25.06
C ARG A 142 9.43 -5.56 -25.92
N LEU A 143 9.51 -4.33 -26.43
CA LEU A 143 10.65 -3.84 -27.22
C LEU A 143 11.93 -3.86 -26.39
N VAL A 144 11.91 -3.26 -25.19
CA VAL A 144 13.06 -3.25 -24.27
C VAL A 144 13.47 -4.66 -23.89
N GLY A 145 12.50 -5.51 -23.54
CA GLY A 145 12.77 -6.88 -23.11
C GLY A 145 13.44 -7.71 -24.20
N PHE A 146 12.97 -7.64 -25.45
CA PHE A 146 13.56 -8.41 -26.55
C PHE A 146 14.93 -7.88 -26.99
N GLU A 147 15.02 -6.58 -27.29
CA GLU A 147 16.21 -6.00 -27.88
C GLU A 147 17.40 -6.06 -26.91
N ILE A 148 17.17 -5.69 -25.63
CA ILE A 148 18.26 -5.62 -24.66
C ILE A 148 18.66 -7.01 -24.15
N SER A 149 17.71 -7.94 -23.98
CA SER A 149 18.06 -9.30 -23.51
C SER A 149 18.99 -10.01 -24.49
N GLY A 150 18.82 -9.82 -25.81
CA GLY A 150 19.72 -10.37 -26.83
C GLY A 150 21.16 -9.87 -26.69
N VAL A 151 21.35 -8.60 -26.31
CA VAL A 151 22.69 -8.05 -26.01
C VAL A 151 23.25 -8.62 -24.71
N LEU A 152 22.43 -8.71 -23.66
CA LEU A 152 22.84 -9.27 -22.36
C LEU A 152 23.35 -10.70 -22.49
N TRP A 153 22.63 -11.56 -23.21
CA TRP A 153 23.03 -12.96 -23.42
C TRP A 153 24.39 -13.09 -24.11
N LYS A 154 24.74 -12.14 -24.99
CA LYS A 154 26.03 -12.11 -25.69
C LYS A 154 27.17 -11.57 -24.83
N LYS A 155 26.88 -10.73 -23.83
CA LYS A 155 27.90 -9.96 -23.07
C LYS A 155 28.08 -10.40 -21.63
N VAL A 156 27.08 -11.06 -21.04
CA VAL A 156 27.09 -11.46 -19.63
C VAL A 156 26.67 -12.92 -19.54
N SER A 157 27.62 -13.78 -19.14
CA SER A 157 27.36 -15.21 -18.95
C SER A 157 26.29 -15.42 -17.88
N GLY A 158 25.30 -16.26 -18.17
CA GLY A 158 24.19 -16.55 -17.26
C GLY A 158 23.11 -15.46 -17.15
N ALA A 159 23.18 -14.39 -17.94
CA ALA A 159 22.13 -13.38 -17.96
C ALA A 159 20.79 -13.96 -18.45
N LYS A 160 19.68 -13.58 -17.78
CA LYS A 160 18.34 -14.08 -18.11
C LYS A 160 17.53 -13.10 -18.92
N SER A 161 17.30 -11.89 -18.39
CA SER A 161 16.41 -10.91 -19.02
C SER A 161 16.77 -9.48 -18.64
N ALA A 162 16.58 -8.55 -19.57
CA ALA A 162 16.49 -7.13 -19.31
C ALA A 162 15.03 -6.72 -19.07
N GLY A 163 14.82 -5.74 -18.20
CA GLY A 163 13.49 -5.17 -18.00
C GLY A 163 13.59 -3.69 -17.71
N ARG A 164 12.79 -2.88 -18.41
CA ARG A 164 12.82 -1.41 -18.31
C ARG A 164 12.75 -0.90 -16.87
N VAL A 165 11.95 -1.54 -16.02
CA VAL A 165 11.78 -1.19 -14.60
C VAL A 165 12.66 -2.04 -13.68
N GLN A 166 12.87 -3.32 -14.02
CA GLN A 166 13.66 -4.23 -13.19
C GLN A 166 15.14 -3.83 -13.14
N SER A 167 15.72 -3.46 -14.28
CA SER A 167 17.15 -3.13 -14.36
C SER A 167 17.53 -1.89 -13.53
N PRO A 168 16.78 -0.76 -13.57
CA PRO A 168 17.02 0.36 -12.65
C PRO A 168 16.85 0.01 -11.16
N VAL A 169 15.89 -0.85 -10.81
CA VAL A 169 15.70 -1.28 -9.41
C VAL A 169 16.89 -2.12 -8.93
N VAL A 170 17.38 -3.05 -9.76
CA VAL A 170 18.61 -3.80 -9.45
C VAL A 170 19.80 -2.85 -9.32
N ARG A 171 19.89 -1.82 -10.16
CA ARG A 171 20.93 -0.79 -10.06
C ARG A 171 20.90 -0.07 -8.70
N LEU A 172 19.74 0.31 -8.16
CA LEU A 172 19.64 0.93 -6.84
C LEU A 172 20.20 0.03 -5.72
N VAL A 173 19.95 -1.27 -5.79
CA VAL A 173 20.49 -2.25 -4.83
C VAL A 173 22.02 -2.34 -4.97
N VAL A 174 22.53 -2.40 -6.21
CA VAL A 174 23.97 -2.44 -6.48
C VAL A 174 24.68 -1.16 -6.03
N GLU A 175 24.07 0.02 -6.23
CA GLU A 175 24.61 1.30 -5.76
C GLU A 175 24.67 1.35 -4.24
N ARG A 176 23.62 0.92 -3.54
CA ARG A 176 23.64 0.79 -2.08
C ARG A 176 24.72 -0.20 -1.59
N GLU A 177 24.89 -1.32 -2.28
CA GLU A 177 25.92 -2.30 -1.93
C GLU A 177 27.33 -1.72 -2.10
N ARG A 178 27.56 -0.90 -3.14
CA ARG A 178 28.82 -0.16 -3.31
C ARG A 178 29.04 0.85 -2.19
N GLU A 179 28.00 1.64 -1.83
CA GLU A 179 28.07 2.55 -0.68
C GLU A 179 28.46 1.83 0.62
N ILE A 180 27.93 0.62 0.85
CA ILE A 180 28.26 -0.20 2.02
C ILE A 180 29.72 -0.68 1.96
N ASN A 181 30.18 -1.16 0.80
CA ASN A 181 31.55 -1.64 0.63
C ASN A 181 32.59 -0.51 0.75
N ASP A 182 32.24 0.70 0.28
CA ASP A 182 33.11 1.88 0.33
C ASP A 182 33.04 2.59 1.70
N HIS A 183 32.16 2.15 2.61
CA HIS A 183 31.98 2.78 3.90
C HIS A 183 33.19 2.53 4.81
N THR A 184 33.90 3.60 5.16
CA THR A 184 34.95 3.57 6.19
C THR A 184 34.34 3.76 7.58
N VAL A 185 34.41 2.72 8.41
CA VAL A 185 33.92 2.76 9.80
C VAL A 185 34.67 3.81 10.61
N LYS A 186 33.92 4.63 11.35
CA LYS A 186 34.46 5.57 12.34
C LYS A 186 34.01 5.16 13.74
N SER A 187 34.97 4.98 14.64
CA SER A 187 34.69 4.71 16.05
C SER A 187 34.58 6.02 16.82
N THR A 188 33.60 6.09 17.72
CA THR A 188 33.44 7.20 18.68
C THR A 188 33.07 6.61 20.04
N PHE A 189 33.48 7.29 21.11
CA PHE A 189 33.21 6.89 22.48
C PHE A 189 32.21 7.85 23.10
N LYS A 190 31.19 7.31 23.76
CA LYS A 190 30.14 8.06 24.46
C LYS A 190 30.22 7.78 25.94
N ILE A 191 29.98 8.80 26.76
CA ILE A 191 29.94 8.65 28.21
C ILE A 191 28.49 8.71 28.66
N LYS A 192 28.12 7.72 29.47
CA LYS A 192 26.85 7.67 30.19
C LYS A 192 27.13 7.74 31.69
N ALA A 193 26.23 8.35 32.43
CA ALA A 193 26.26 8.38 33.88
C ALA A 193 24.90 7.98 34.43
N ASP A 194 24.89 7.10 35.42
CA ASP A 194 23.72 6.82 36.24
C ASP A 194 23.76 7.76 37.44
N LEU A 195 22.94 8.81 37.41
CA LEU A 195 22.89 9.83 38.45
C LEU A 195 21.77 9.50 39.43
N VAL A 196 21.97 9.77 40.71
CA VAL A 196 20.96 9.54 41.75
C VAL A 196 20.48 10.89 42.27
N ASN A 197 19.16 11.09 42.32
CA ASN A 197 18.58 12.31 42.91
C ASN A 197 18.49 12.22 44.44
N ASP A 198 18.06 13.30 45.09
CA ASP A 198 17.95 13.39 46.56
C ASP A 198 16.96 12.38 47.17
N THR A 199 16.06 11.80 46.35
CA THR A 199 15.10 10.77 46.75
C THR A 199 15.58 9.34 46.50
N GLY A 200 16.80 9.16 45.98
CA GLY A 200 17.37 7.85 45.66
C GLY A 200 16.95 7.27 44.31
N GLU A 201 16.27 8.04 43.46
CA GLU A 201 15.87 7.60 42.13
C GLU A 201 17.02 7.76 41.13
N LEU A 202 17.17 6.75 40.27
CA LEU A 202 18.22 6.70 39.26
C LEU A 202 17.77 7.37 37.95
N VAL A 203 18.66 8.18 37.38
CA VAL A 203 18.47 8.89 36.12
C VAL A 203 19.69 8.63 35.21
N GLU A 204 19.51 7.81 34.16
CA GLU A 204 20.54 7.66 33.12
C GLU A 204 20.64 8.97 32.34
N ALA A 205 21.84 9.56 32.31
CA ALA A 205 22.16 10.75 31.56
C ALA A 205 23.32 10.48 30.59
N LYS A 206 23.31 11.14 29.43
CA LYS A 206 24.37 11.03 28.42
C LYS A 206 25.11 12.34 28.29
N LEU A 207 26.43 12.29 28.20
CA LEU A 207 27.22 13.49 27.96
C LEU A 207 26.89 14.07 26.59
N ASP A 208 26.72 15.39 26.49
CA ASP A 208 26.50 16.09 25.22
C ASP A 208 27.82 16.28 24.43
N LYS A 209 28.62 15.22 24.37
CA LYS A 209 29.93 15.19 23.69
C LYS A 209 30.33 13.75 23.39
N ASP A 210 30.85 13.54 22.20
CA ASP A 210 31.46 12.28 21.75
C ASP A 210 32.99 12.45 21.72
N PHE A 211 33.72 11.37 22.02
CA PHE A 211 35.19 11.34 22.03
C PHE A 211 35.74 10.49 20.89
N ALA A 212 36.92 10.86 20.39
CA ALA A 212 37.56 10.14 19.28
C ALA A 212 38.22 8.85 19.76
N THR A 213 38.80 8.87 20.97
CA THR A 213 39.52 7.73 21.53
C THR A 213 38.95 7.27 22.87
N LYS A 214 39.25 6.02 23.22
CA LYS A 214 38.84 5.45 24.51
C LYS A 214 39.55 6.16 25.67
N ASP A 215 40.82 6.51 25.47
CA ASP A 215 41.65 7.10 26.51
C ASP A 215 41.16 8.51 26.87
N GLU A 216 40.79 9.32 25.87
CA GLU A 216 40.15 10.63 26.10
C GLU A 216 38.84 10.50 26.89
N ALA A 217 38.01 9.50 26.55
CA ALA A 217 36.75 9.26 27.25
C ALA A 217 36.98 8.79 28.70
N LEU A 218 38.00 7.96 28.94
CA LEU A 218 38.37 7.49 30.28
C LEU A 218 38.99 8.61 31.11
N GLU A 219 39.86 9.42 30.53
CA GLU A 219 40.43 10.59 31.19
C GLU A 219 39.33 11.57 31.61
N PHE A 220 38.36 11.82 30.71
CA PHE A 220 37.19 12.62 31.07
C PHE A 220 36.41 11.97 32.22
N SER A 221 36.11 10.66 32.13
CA SER A 221 35.33 9.94 33.14
C SER A 221 36.01 9.94 34.52
N ASN A 222 37.33 9.76 34.57
CA ASN A 222 38.09 9.76 35.81
C ASN A 222 38.09 11.13 36.48
N ALA A 223 38.16 12.21 35.69
CA ALA A 223 38.07 13.57 36.21
C ALA A 223 36.69 13.92 36.81
N LEU A 224 35.66 13.11 36.55
CA LEU A 224 34.34 13.27 37.16
C LEU A 224 34.25 12.70 38.58
N LEU A 225 35.20 11.87 39.02
CA LEU A 225 35.17 11.27 40.36
C LEU A 225 35.26 12.33 41.47
N ASP A 226 35.96 13.43 41.19
CA ASP A 226 36.08 14.57 42.11
C ASP A 226 35.02 15.67 41.84
N ALA A 227 34.12 15.44 40.89
CA ALA A 227 33.12 16.43 40.48
C ALA A 227 31.84 16.30 41.30
N THR A 228 31.18 17.43 41.50
CA THR A 228 29.81 17.47 42.00
C THR A 228 28.85 17.80 40.87
N PHE A 229 27.69 17.14 40.88
CA PHE A 229 26.66 17.30 39.86
C PHE A 229 25.49 18.09 40.45
N SER A 230 24.98 19.02 39.67
CA SER A 230 23.75 19.74 40.01
C SER A 230 22.86 19.85 38.78
N VAL A 231 21.56 20.01 39.01
CA VAL A 231 20.64 20.27 37.90
C VAL A 231 20.78 21.73 37.49
N ASN A 232 21.16 21.97 36.24
CA ASN A 232 21.22 23.30 35.64
C ASN A 232 19.83 23.75 35.20
N SER A 233 19.13 22.90 34.47
CA SER A 233 17.77 23.19 34.00
C SER A 233 16.91 21.94 33.85
N ILE A 234 15.60 22.15 34.01
CA ILE A 234 14.56 21.15 33.73
C ILE A 234 13.55 21.82 32.79
N GLU A 235 13.54 21.39 31.53
CA GLU A 235 12.59 21.88 30.53
C GLU A 235 11.51 20.83 30.27
N LYS A 236 10.24 21.23 30.44
CA LYS A 236 9.07 20.43 30.09
C LYS A 236 8.39 21.04 28.87
N LYS A 237 8.34 20.31 27.76
CA LYS A 237 7.72 20.78 26.51
C LYS A 237 6.61 19.83 26.07
N PRO A 238 5.40 20.35 25.74
CA PRO A 238 4.38 19.53 25.11
C PRO A 238 4.87 19.08 23.73
N SER A 239 4.61 17.82 23.41
CA SER A 239 4.90 17.22 22.12
C SER A 239 3.70 16.40 21.67
N LYS A 240 3.61 16.14 20.37
CA LYS A 240 2.53 15.34 19.82
C LYS A 240 3.02 14.39 18.76
N ARG A 241 2.35 13.25 18.65
CA ARG A 241 2.49 12.33 17.52
C ARG A 241 1.14 12.27 16.81
N SER A 242 1.17 12.46 15.50
CA SER A 242 -0.03 12.38 14.67
C SER A 242 -0.13 11.00 14.00
N PRO A 243 -1.35 10.49 13.79
CA PRO A 243 -1.54 9.23 13.08
C PRO A 243 -1.08 9.35 11.62
N LYS A 244 -0.53 8.24 11.11
CA LYS A 244 -0.22 8.11 9.67
C LYS A 244 -1.52 8.09 8.85
N SER A 245 -1.41 8.45 7.58
CA SER A 245 -2.50 8.35 6.61
C SER A 245 -3.03 6.91 6.47
N PRO A 246 -4.26 6.74 5.95
CA PRO A 246 -4.77 5.45 5.50
C PRO A 246 -3.81 4.75 4.54
N PHE A 247 -3.98 3.45 4.36
CA PHE A 247 -3.06 2.72 3.48
C PHE A 247 -3.29 3.03 2.00
N ILE A 248 -2.21 3.29 1.29
CA ILE A 248 -2.08 3.05 -0.15
C ILE A 248 -1.28 1.76 -0.37
N THR A 249 -1.21 1.28 -1.62
CA THR A 249 -0.52 0.04 -1.96
C THR A 249 0.91 -0.02 -1.42
N SER A 250 1.71 1.04 -1.62
CA SER A 250 3.11 1.07 -1.20
C SER A 250 3.25 1.03 0.33
N THR A 251 2.45 1.82 1.05
CA THR A 251 2.49 1.87 2.52
C THR A 251 1.96 0.60 3.18
N LEU A 252 0.98 -0.08 2.56
CA LEU A 252 0.51 -1.38 3.04
C LEU A 252 1.60 -2.43 2.92
N GLN A 253 2.27 -2.50 1.76
CA GLN A 253 3.37 -3.44 1.53
C GLN A 253 4.54 -3.21 2.50
N GLN A 254 4.92 -1.95 2.75
CA GLN A 254 5.99 -1.62 3.69
C GLN A 254 5.65 -2.05 5.11
N GLU A 255 4.45 -1.70 5.61
CA GLU A 255 4.07 -2.01 6.99
C GLU A 255 3.74 -3.49 7.19
N ALA A 256 3.19 -4.18 6.19
CA ALA A 256 3.01 -5.64 6.24
C ALA A 256 4.36 -6.37 6.27
N SER A 257 5.36 -5.90 5.53
CA SER A 257 6.73 -6.43 5.62
C SER A 257 7.34 -6.20 7.01
N GLN A 258 7.30 -4.96 7.51
CA GLN A 258 7.91 -4.59 8.79
C GLN A 258 7.24 -5.24 10.01
N LYS A 259 5.90 -5.36 10.02
CA LYS A 259 5.15 -5.82 11.19
C LYS A 259 4.71 -7.28 11.12
N LEU A 260 4.45 -7.80 9.91
CA LEU A 260 3.92 -9.15 9.72
C LEU A 260 4.95 -10.10 9.10
N GLY A 261 6.07 -9.59 8.59
CA GLY A 261 7.08 -10.37 7.88
C GLY A 261 6.64 -10.80 6.49
N PHE A 262 5.59 -10.19 5.93
CA PHE A 262 5.03 -10.59 4.64
C PHE A 262 5.84 -10.01 3.48
N SER A 263 6.13 -10.85 2.49
CA SER A 263 6.66 -10.34 1.21
C SER A 263 5.62 -9.46 0.51
N VAL A 264 6.09 -8.60 -0.41
CA VAL A 264 5.21 -7.79 -1.27
C VAL A 264 4.20 -8.67 -2.03
N LYS A 265 4.67 -9.80 -2.59
CA LYS A 265 3.83 -10.74 -3.33
C LYS A 265 2.75 -11.37 -2.45
N GLN A 266 3.11 -11.79 -1.24
CA GLN A 266 2.17 -12.38 -0.29
C GLN A 266 1.13 -11.35 0.15
N THR A 267 1.56 -10.14 0.51
CA THR A 267 0.67 -9.03 0.89
C THR A 267 -0.37 -8.75 -0.19
N MET A 268 0.06 -8.62 -1.46
CA MET A 268 -0.88 -8.35 -2.56
C MET A 268 -1.81 -9.52 -2.86
N THR A 269 -1.35 -10.77 -2.70
CA THR A 269 -2.21 -11.95 -2.85
C THR A 269 -3.31 -11.97 -1.79
N LEU A 270 -2.96 -11.73 -0.53
CA LEU A 270 -3.91 -11.70 0.58
C LEU A 270 -4.89 -10.52 0.44
N ALA A 271 -4.40 -9.31 0.13
CA ALA A 271 -5.24 -8.14 -0.09
C ALA A 271 -6.20 -8.34 -1.28
N GLN A 272 -5.75 -8.98 -2.36
CA GLN A 272 -6.60 -9.34 -3.50
C GLN A 272 -7.74 -10.27 -3.08
N ASN A 273 -7.49 -11.26 -2.20
CA ASN A 273 -8.52 -12.16 -1.70
C ASN A 273 -9.53 -11.41 -0.82
N LEU A 274 -9.04 -10.59 0.12
CA LEU A 274 -9.88 -9.74 0.97
C LEU A 274 -10.79 -8.82 0.14
N TYR A 275 -10.26 -8.20 -0.92
CA TYR A 275 -11.05 -7.36 -1.83
C TYR A 275 -12.12 -8.18 -2.58
N ARG A 276 -11.78 -9.36 -3.10
CA ARG A 276 -12.73 -10.24 -3.82
C ARG A 276 -13.87 -10.75 -2.94
N GLU A 277 -13.59 -10.93 -1.65
CA GLU A 277 -14.58 -11.27 -0.63
C GLU A 277 -15.40 -10.06 -0.15
N GLY A 278 -15.03 -8.85 -0.60
CA GLY A 278 -15.70 -7.61 -0.25
C GLY A 278 -15.36 -7.11 1.17
N ALA A 279 -14.25 -7.55 1.76
CA ALA A 279 -13.82 -7.15 3.10
C ALA A 279 -13.07 -5.81 3.13
N ILE A 280 -12.34 -5.48 2.06
CA ILE A 280 -11.60 -4.22 1.91
C ILE A 280 -11.89 -3.57 0.56
N THR A 281 -11.59 -2.27 0.46
CA THR A 281 -11.55 -1.53 -0.81
C THR A 281 -10.41 -2.00 -1.72
N TYR A 282 -10.40 -1.52 -2.96
CA TYR A 282 -9.43 -1.91 -3.96
C TYR A 282 -7.98 -1.65 -3.52
N MET A 283 -7.15 -2.71 -3.55
CA MET A 283 -5.81 -2.71 -2.97
C MET A 283 -4.71 -2.13 -3.87
N ARG A 284 -5.04 -1.72 -5.10
CA ARG A 284 -4.12 -1.04 -6.04
C ARG A 284 -4.54 0.41 -6.17
N THR A 285 -4.04 1.23 -5.26
CA THR A 285 -4.40 2.64 -5.12
C THR A 285 -3.19 3.40 -4.61
N ASP A 286 -3.04 4.63 -5.08
CA ASP A 286 -2.11 5.66 -4.63
C ASP A 286 -2.83 6.79 -3.87
N SER A 287 -4.14 6.66 -3.67
CA SER A 287 -4.98 7.65 -3.00
C SER A 287 -5.08 7.42 -1.50
N PHE A 288 -4.78 8.46 -0.71
CA PHE A 288 -4.97 8.44 0.75
C PHE A 288 -6.40 8.80 1.18
N THR A 289 -7.27 9.12 0.22
CA THR A 289 -8.61 9.63 0.48
C THR A 289 -9.51 8.57 1.10
N LEU A 290 -10.29 8.95 2.10
CA LEU A 290 -11.45 8.19 2.57
C LEU A 290 -12.71 8.91 2.13
N SER A 291 -13.73 8.16 1.76
CA SER A 291 -15.09 8.64 1.54
C SER A 291 -15.66 9.25 2.82
N GLU A 292 -16.61 10.17 2.66
CA GLU A 292 -17.29 10.79 3.81
C GLU A 292 -18.08 9.73 4.61
N GLU A 293 -18.62 8.72 3.94
CA GLU A 293 -19.25 7.55 4.56
C GLU A 293 -18.26 6.77 5.45
N ALA A 294 -17.03 6.54 4.96
CA ALA A 294 -16.00 5.84 5.73
C ALA A 294 -15.49 6.67 6.93
N ILE A 295 -15.35 7.99 6.77
CA ILE A 295 -15.00 8.90 7.87
C ILE A 295 -16.08 8.88 8.94
N ALA A 296 -17.36 8.97 8.55
CA ALA A 296 -18.49 8.91 9.48
C ALA A 296 -18.60 7.54 10.18
N ALA A 297 -18.31 6.44 9.47
CA ALA A 297 -18.27 5.11 10.07
C ALA A 297 -17.12 4.99 11.09
N ALA A 298 -15.93 5.50 10.76
CA ALA A 298 -14.81 5.53 11.70
C ALA A 298 -15.12 6.39 12.94
N GLN A 299 -15.79 7.54 12.78
CA GLN A 299 -16.25 8.36 13.89
C GLN A 299 -17.14 7.55 14.85
N LYS A 300 -18.15 6.84 14.33
CA LYS A 300 -19.05 6.02 15.15
C LYS A 300 -18.29 4.95 15.93
N GLU A 301 -17.39 4.22 15.27
CA GLU A 301 -16.60 3.16 15.91
C GLU A 301 -15.65 3.71 16.98
N ILE A 302 -14.96 4.82 16.69
CA ILE A 302 -14.01 5.44 17.61
C ILE A 302 -14.73 5.99 18.84
N THR A 303 -15.81 6.74 18.63
CA THR A 303 -16.59 7.33 19.72
C THR A 303 -17.22 6.28 20.61
N ALA A 304 -17.72 5.17 20.03
CA ALA A 304 -18.30 4.07 20.79
C ALA A 304 -17.28 3.27 21.61
N LYS A 305 -16.07 3.05 21.08
CA LYS A 305 -15.05 2.19 21.73
C LYS A 305 -14.08 2.95 22.64
N TYR A 306 -13.71 4.18 22.27
CA TYR A 306 -12.65 4.93 22.94
C TYR A 306 -13.15 6.24 23.58
N GLY A 307 -14.26 6.79 23.12
CA GLY A 307 -14.79 8.08 23.58
C GLY A 307 -14.64 9.20 22.55
N VAL A 308 -15.34 10.30 22.79
CA VAL A 308 -15.44 11.43 21.83
C VAL A 308 -14.10 12.16 21.67
N GLU A 309 -13.31 12.25 22.73
CA GLU A 309 -11.99 12.87 22.75
C GLU A 309 -10.94 12.13 21.89
N TYR A 310 -11.20 10.87 21.54
CA TYR A 310 -10.33 10.06 20.70
C TYR A 310 -10.59 10.25 19.21
N HIS A 311 -11.71 10.86 18.82
CA HIS A 311 -12.04 11.07 17.41
C HIS A 311 -11.55 12.44 16.91
N GLN A 312 -10.94 12.43 15.73
CA GLN A 312 -10.64 13.63 14.97
C GLN A 312 -10.77 13.32 13.48
N ALA A 313 -11.76 13.91 12.81
CA ALA A 313 -11.94 13.74 11.37
C ALA A 313 -10.75 14.33 10.61
N ARG A 314 -10.09 13.51 9.78
CA ARG A 314 -8.91 13.89 9.01
C ARG A 314 -9.08 13.53 7.54
N ARG A 315 -8.82 14.51 6.67
CA ARG A 315 -8.75 14.33 5.21
C ARG A 315 -7.30 14.42 4.78
N TYR A 316 -6.76 13.32 4.26
CA TYR A 316 -5.39 13.23 3.79
C TYR A 316 -5.36 13.54 2.30
N LYS A 317 -4.49 14.47 1.89
CA LYS A 317 -4.34 14.87 0.48
C LYS A 317 -3.41 13.91 -0.26
N THR A 318 -3.81 13.50 -1.46
CA THR A 318 -2.94 12.86 -2.44
C THR A 318 -2.25 13.96 -3.26
N LYS A 319 -0.92 13.86 -3.46
CA LYS A 319 -0.13 14.93 -4.11
C LYS A 319 -0.22 14.92 -5.64
N ASP A 320 -0.43 13.76 -6.25
CA ASP A 320 -0.38 13.59 -7.70
C ASP A 320 -1.78 13.30 -8.23
N ALA A 321 -2.40 14.34 -8.80
CA ALA A 321 -3.69 14.27 -9.47
C ALA A 321 -3.55 13.72 -10.89
N GLY A 322 -3.28 12.41 -11.01
CA GLY A 322 -3.44 11.70 -12.28
C GLY A 322 -4.91 11.31 -12.50
N ALA A 323 -5.34 11.13 -13.76
CA ALA A 323 -6.73 10.77 -14.13
C ALA A 323 -7.31 9.45 -13.52
N GLN A 324 -6.62 8.83 -12.56
CA GLN A 324 -7.06 7.66 -11.78
C GLN A 324 -7.51 8.04 -10.35
N GLU A 325 -7.70 9.33 -10.05
CA GLU A 325 -8.16 9.91 -8.77
C GLU A 325 -9.54 9.44 -8.24
N ALA A 326 -10.18 8.45 -8.88
CA ALA A 326 -11.43 7.86 -8.41
C ALA A 326 -11.24 6.77 -7.34
N HIS A 327 -10.00 6.49 -6.92
CA HIS A 327 -9.74 5.47 -5.91
C HIS A 327 -9.75 6.01 -4.48
N GLU A 328 -10.30 5.21 -3.60
CA GLU A 328 -10.19 5.38 -2.15
C GLU A 328 -8.92 4.71 -1.63
N ALA A 329 -8.51 5.05 -0.42
CA ALA A 329 -7.49 4.32 0.31
C ALA A 329 -7.92 2.88 0.59
N ILE A 330 -6.94 2.03 0.87
CA ILE A 330 -7.15 0.65 1.32
C ILE A 330 -7.69 0.69 2.76
N ARG A 331 -8.97 0.36 2.91
CA ARG A 331 -9.71 0.34 4.18
C ARG A 331 -10.72 -0.81 4.22
N PRO A 332 -11.24 -1.17 5.39
CA PRO A 332 -12.39 -2.08 5.49
C PRO A 332 -13.61 -1.50 4.77
N THR A 333 -14.40 -2.36 4.12
CA THR A 333 -15.72 -1.98 3.57
C THR A 333 -16.77 -1.77 4.66
N ASP A 334 -16.58 -2.43 5.80
CA ASP A 334 -17.48 -2.38 6.96
C ASP A 334 -16.65 -2.28 8.25
N LEU A 335 -16.63 -1.10 8.86
CA LEU A 335 -15.86 -0.84 10.09
C LEU A 335 -16.51 -1.41 11.36
N THR A 336 -17.78 -1.87 11.28
CA THR A 336 -18.43 -2.57 12.41
C THR A 336 -17.88 -3.97 12.62
N LYS A 337 -17.11 -4.49 11.64
CA LYS A 337 -16.44 -5.79 11.68
C LYS A 337 -14.95 -5.62 11.97
N PRO A 338 -14.50 -5.65 13.23
CA PRO A 338 -13.06 -5.62 13.54
C PRO A 338 -12.33 -6.89 13.07
N GLU A 339 -13.08 -7.96 12.81
CA GLU A 339 -12.58 -9.25 12.33
C GLU A 339 -13.51 -9.81 11.26
N VAL A 340 -12.98 -10.66 10.38
CA VAL A 340 -13.75 -11.37 9.36
C VAL A 340 -13.62 -12.87 9.61
N TYR A 341 -14.74 -13.51 9.94
CA TYR A 341 -14.77 -14.95 10.23
C TYR A 341 -14.48 -15.80 9.00
N GLY A 342 -13.75 -16.90 9.19
CA GLY A 342 -13.42 -17.86 8.13
C GLY A 342 -12.20 -17.49 7.29
N LEU A 343 -11.50 -16.39 7.62
CA LEU A 343 -10.19 -16.09 7.03
C LEU A 343 -9.10 -17.01 7.59
N GLU A 344 -8.15 -17.36 6.73
CA GLU A 344 -6.87 -17.91 7.17
C GLU A 344 -6.10 -16.88 8.01
N ASP A 345 -5.28 -17.34 8.96
CA ASP A 345 -4.55 -16.50 9.91
C ASP A 345 -3.81 -15.32 9.25
N GLN A 346 -3.12 -15.57 8.13
CA GLN A 346 -2.36 -14.53 7.44
C GLN A 346 -3.26 -13.43 6.84
N ALA A 347 -4.42 -13.82 6.30
CA ALA A 347 -5.40 -12.87 5.77
C ALA A 347 -6.05 -12.06 6.91
N ALA A 348 -6.36 -12.72 8.03
CA ALA A 348 -6.89 -12.07 9.23
C ALA A 348 -5.91 -11.03 9.80
N ARG A 349 -4.61 -11.36 9.87
CA ARG A 349 -3.56 -10.44 10.31
C ARG A 349 -3.41 -9.22 9.38
N LEU A 350 -3.49 -9.43 8.06
CA LEU A 350 -3.46 -8.31 7.12
C LEU A 350 -4.70 -7.42 7.22
N TYR A 351 -5.88 -8.03 7.37
CA TYR A 351 -7.13 -7.29 7.59
C TYR A 351 -7.07 -6.46 8.87
N ALA A 352 -6.62 -7.05 9.99
CA ALA A 352 -6.46 -6.35 11.26
C ALA A 352 -5.49 -5.16 11.14
N LEU A 353 -4.39 -5.31 10.39
CA LEU A 353 -3.46 -4.21 10.12
C LEU A 353 -4.15 -3.06 9.36
N ILE A 354 -4.93 -3.39 8.33
CA ILE A 354 -5.72 -2.41 7.54
C ILE A 354 -6.75 -1.72 8.44
N TYR A 355 -7.52 -2.49 9.20
CA TYR A 355 -8.55 -1.99 10.12
C TYR A 355 -7.97 -1.00 11.14
N LYS A 356 -6.90 -1.40 11.83
CA LYS A 356 -6.23 -0.54 12.83
C LYS A 356 -5.70 0.74 12.20
N ARG A 357 -5.11 0.68 11.00
CA ARG A 357 -4.63 1.88 10.29
C ARG A 357 -5.78 2.82 9.94
N THR A 358 -6.90 2.31 9.43
CA THR A 358 -8.06 3.12 9.07
C THR A 358 -8.61 3.85 10.30
N LEU A 359 -8.84 3.14 11.41
CA LEU A 359 -9.30 3.77 12.66
C LEU A 359 -8.29 4.80 13.18
N ALA A 360 -7.02 4.42 13.33
CA ALA A 360 -5.99 5.32 13.83
C ALA A 360 -5.89 6.61 13.00
N SER A 361 -6.08 6.55 11.68
CA SER A 361 -6.05 7.72 10.80
C SER A 361 -7.15 8.76 11.11
N GLN A 362 -8.24 8.36 11.77
CA GLN A 362 -9.35 9.24 12.17
C GLN A 362 -9.36 9.51 13.69
N MET A 363 -8.26 9.21 14.37
CA MET A 363 -8.11 9.46 15.80
C MET A 363 -7.32 10.74 16.11
N SER A 364 -7.51 11.23 17.32
CA SER A 364 -6.79 12.36 17.90
C SER A 364 -5.28 12.10 17.99
N ASP A 365 -4.49 13.18 17.93
CA ASP A 365 -3.04 13.10 18.18
C ASP A 365 -2.75 12.49 19.55
N ALA A 366 -1.70 11.67 19.65
CA ALA A 366 -1.15 11.30 20.94
C ALA A 366 -0.43 12.52 21.53
N LYS A 367 -0.76 12.91 22.77
CA LYS A 367 -0.12 14.02 23.47
C LYS A 367 0.93 13.49 24.41
N LEU A 368 2.14 14.01 24.31
CA LEU A 368 3.28 13.63 25.13
C LEU A 368 3.85 14.86 25.82
N GLN A 369 4.52 14.65 26.94
CA GLN A 369 5.31 15.67 27.61
C GLN A 369 6.75 15.21 27.63
N LYS A 370 7.61 15.94 26.93
CA LYS A 370 9.05 15.70 26.92
C LYS A 370 9.68 16.49 28.05
N THR A 371 10.50 15.83 28.85
CA THR A 371 11.30 16.45 29.90
C THR A 371 12.76 16.31 29.50
N GLN A 372 13.49 17.41 29.46
CA GLN A 372 14.93 17.41 29.30
C GLN A 372 15.56 17.99 30.57
N ILE A 373 16.46 17.24 31.17
CA ILE A 373 17.25 17.66 32.33
C ILE A 373 18.68 17.86 31.83
N LYS A 374 19.21 19.07 32.06
CA LYS A 374 20.61 19.38 31.81
C LYS A 374 21.32 19.52 33.14
N THR A 375 22.43 18.83 33.30
CA THR A 375 23.26 18.93 34.52
C THR A 375 24.38 19.93 34.33
N ASN A 376 24.84 20.50 35.44
CA ASN A 376 26.11 21.19 35.55
C ASN A 376 27.11 20.25 36.24
N ILE A 377 28.38 20.37 35.87
CA ILE A 377 29.50 19.59 36.42
C ILE A 377 30.48 20.60 37.01
N SER A 378 30.78 20.54 38.31
CA SER A 378 31.49 21.62 39.01
C SER A 378 32.87 21.99 38.45
N ASN A 379 33.56 21.06 37.80
CA ASN A 379 34.92 21.22 37.27
C ASN A 379 34.99 21.16 35.73
N ARG A 380 33.86 21.23 35.03
CA ARG A 380 33.78 21.07 33.56
C ARG A 380 32.70 21.96 32.95
N ASP A 381 32.89 22.36 31.71
CA ASP A 381 31.88 23.11 30.94
C ASP A 381 30.87 22.17 30.26
N GLU A 382 31.22 20.89 30.09
CA GLU A 382 30.32 19.89 29.53
C GLU A 382 29.11 19.62 30.43
N SER A 383 28.05 19.07 29.84
CA SER A 383 26.80 18.77 30.55
C SER A 383 26.31 17.38 30.21
N PHE A 384 25.71 16.71 31.19
CA PHE A 384 24.90 15.52 30.91
C PHE A 384 23.47 15.94 30.58
N LEU A 385 22.88 15.21 29.62
CA LEU A 385 21.49 15.34 29.20
C LEU A 385 20.75 14.06 29.54
N ALA A 386 19.72 14.18 30.37
CA ALA A 386 18.71 13.14 30.56
C ALA A 386 17.42 13.57 29.84
N ASN A 387 16.89 12.67 29.00
CA ASN A 387 15.66 12.92 28.25
C ASN A 387 14.61 11.90 28.67
N GLY A 388 13.45 12.39 29.10
CA GLY A 388 12.27 11.60 29.42
C GLY A 388 11.09 12.00 28.56
N GLU A 389 10.16 11.07 28.34
CA GLU A 389 8.91 11.33 27.63
C GLU A 389 7.79 10.60 28.35
N ILE A 390 6.73 11.34 28.69
CA ILE A 390 5.54 10.79 29.34
C ILE A 390 4.37 10.90 28.37
N LEU A 391 3.62 9.81 28.20
CA LEU A 391 2.37 9.81 27.44
C LEU A 391 1.27 10.43 28.30
N VAL A 392 0.77 11.60 27.90
CA VAL A 392 -0.29 12.33 28.60
C VAL A 392 -1.67 11.90 28.10
N PHE A 393 -1.79 11.67 26.79
CA PHE A 393 -3.00 11.17 26.16
C PHE A 393 -2.62 10.24 25.01
N PRO A 394 -3.07 8.96 25.01
CA PRO A 394 -2.66 7.99 24.00
C PRO A 394 -3.16 8.31 22.59
N GLY A 395 -4.35 8.91 22.45
CA GLY A 395 -4.93 9.22 21.14
C GLY A 395 -4.95 7.99 20.23
N PHE A 396 -4.44 8.13 19.00
CA PHE A 396 -4.36 7.03 18.03
C PHE A 396 -3.50 5.82 18.46
N LEU A 397 -2.66 5.94 19.50
CA LEU A 397 -1.83 4.83 19.99
C LEU A 397 -2.63 3.76 20.74
N SER A 398 -3.92 4.00 21.02
CA SER A 398 -4.80 3.04 21.68
C SER A 398 -5.25 1.86 20.80
N VAL A 399 -4.91 1.84 19.52
CA VAL A 399 -5.43 0.89 18.51
C VAL A 399 -4.38 -0.07 17.96
#